data_AF-A0A167UDS8-F1
#
_entry.id   AF-A0A167UDS8-F1
#
_cell.length_a   1.000
_cell.length_b   1.000
_cell.length_c   1.000
_cell.angle_alpha   90.00
_cell.angle_beta   90.00
_cell.angle_gamma   90.00
#
_symmetry.space_group_name_H-M   'P 1'
#
loop_
_entity.id
_entity.type
_entity.pdbx_description
1 polymer ?
#
loop_
_entity_poly.entity_id
_entity_poly.type
_entity_poly.pdbx_seq_one_letter_code
_entity_poly.pdbx_strand_id
1 'polypeptide(L)'
;MSSSCQALLSALKDCLLHSDCVIKQGRLPSECLKEHMDELPEQCKALRKATFECKRNMLDMRKRFRGNQIGMNAAKMENEGRAPTDPPSSIVDPLPAS
;
A
#
# COMPACT_ATOMS: atom_id res chain seq x y z
N MET A 1 -3.79 17.26 8.73
CA MET A 1 -3.88 15.78 8.62
C MET A 1 -2.53 15.29 8.13
N SER A 2 -1.90 14.36 8.83
CA SER A 2 -0.52 13.87 8.63
C SER A 2 -0.12 13.67 7.16
N SER A 3 0.93 14.38 6.72
CA SER A 3 1.43 14.43 5.34
C SER A 3 1.97 13.09 4.81
N SER A 4 2.23 12.11 5.66
CA SER A 4 2.93 10.87 5.33
C SER A 4 2.26 10.00 4.26
N CYS A 5 0.93 10.06 4.14
CA CYS A 5 0.16 9.29 3.14
C CYS A 5 -0.51 10.18 2.09
N GLN A 6 -0.24 11.48 2.09
CA GLN A 6 -0.95 12.43 1.24
C GLN A 6 -0.62 12.25 -0.24
N ALA A 7 0.64 11.92 -0.57
CA ALA A 7 1.07 11.61 -1.93
C ALA A 7 0.40 10.35 -2.51
N LEU A 8 0.25 9.30 -1.69
CA LEU A 8 -0.48 8.09 -2.10
C LEU A 8 -1.97 8.36 -2.30
N LEU A 9 -2.56 9.18 -1.43
CA LEU A 9 -3.96 9.60 -1.55
C LEU A 9 -4.22 10.47 -2.77
N SER A 10 -3.32 11.40 -3.12
CA SER A 10 -3.46 12.20 -4.34
C SER A 10 -3.35 11.32 -5.58
N ALA A 11 -2.32 10.49 -5.65
CA ALA A 11 -2.14 9.56 -6.77
C ALA A 11 -3.35 8.61 -6.94
N LEU A 12 -3.91 8.11 -5.84
CA LEU A 12 -5.12 7.27 -5.91
C LEU A 12 -6.33 8.03 -6.46
N LYS A 13 -6.53 9.29 -6.06
CA LYS A 13 -7.61 10.14 -6.58
C LYS A 13 -7.43 10.39 -8.07
N ASP A 14 -6.22 10.74 -8.49
CA ASP A 14 -5.91 10.99 -9.90
C ASP A 14 -6.12 9.72 -10.74
N CYS A 15 -5.76 8.56 -10.20
CA CYS A 15 -6.00 7.28 -10.86
C CYS A 15 -7.51 7.02 -11.05
N LEU A 16 -8.33 7.31 -10.03
CA LEU A 16 -9.78 7.11 -10.10
C LEU A 16 -10.44 8.05 -11.11
N LEU A 17 -10.00 9.31 -11.19
CA LEU A 17 -10.52 10.28 -12.15
C LEU A 17 -10.28 9.85 -13.61
N HIS A 18 -9.19 9.15 -13.87
CA HIS A 18 -8.88 8.59 -15.20
C HIS A 18 -9.43 7.18 -15.42
N SER A 19 -10.06 6.58 -14.41
CA SER A 19 -10.56 5.20 -14.50
C SER A 19 -11.89 5.13 -15.22
N ASP A 20 -12.13 3.97 -15.85
CA ASP A 20 -13.36 3.64 -16.54
C ASP A 20 -14.60 3.74 -15.64
N CYS A 21 -14.49 3.42 -14.35
CA CYS A 21 -15.63 3.49 -13.44
C CYS A 21 -16.15 4.93 -13.27
N VAL A 22 -15.28 5.93 -13.25
CA VAL A 22 -15.69 7.33 -13.14
C VAL A 22 -16.03 7.92 -14.51
N ILE A 23 -15.22 7.64 -15.54
CA ILE A 23 -15.40 8.21 -16.87
C ILE A 23 -16.56 7.57 -17.62
N LYS A 24 -16.63 6.23 -17.66
CA LYS A 24 -17.65 5.51 -18.44
C LYS A 24 -18.96 5.38 -17.68
N GLN A 25 -18.92 5.09 -16.38
CA GLN A 25 -20.14 4.88 -15.59
C GLN A 25 -20.62 6.12 -14.83
N GLY A 26 -19.81 7.18 -14.72
CA GLY A 26 -20.20 8.42 -14.03
C GLY A 26 -20.38 8.27 -12.52
N ARG A 27 -19.81 7.22 -11.91
CA ARG A 27 -19.96 6.95 -10.47
C ARG A 27 -19.00 7.80 -9.65
N LEU A 28 -19.33 7.96 -8.36
CA LEU A 28 -18.41 8.60 -7.43
C LEU A 28 -17.16 7.73 -7.23
N PRO A 29 -15.96 8.32 -7.14
CA PRO A 29 -14.71 7.59 -6.88
C PRO A 29 -14.78 6.69 -5.64
N SER A 30 -15.52 7.12 -4.62
CA SER A 30 -15.75 6.34 -3.39
C SER A 30 -16.58 5.08 -3.62
N GLU A 31 -17.55 5.12 -4.54
CA GLU A 31 -18.40 3.98 -4.89
C GLU A 31 -17.63 3.00 -5.77
N CYS A 32 -16.83 3.52 -6.72
CA CYS A 32 -15.90 2.73 -7.51
C CYS A 32 -14.93 1.90 -6.66
N LEU A 33 -14.45 2.48 -5.55
CA LEU A 33 -13.64 1.76 -4.57
C LEU A 33 -14.43 0.72 -3.76
N LYS A 34 -15.72 0.90 -3.48
CA LYS A 34 -16.46 -0.03 -2.61
C LYS A 34 -17.05 -1.20 -3.37
N GLU A 35 -17.67 -0.93 -4.51
CA GLU A 35 -18.49 -1.90 -5.23
C GLU A 35 -17.84 -2.38 -6.53
N HIS A 36 -17.07 -1.53 -7.21
CA HIS A 36 -16.59 -1.80 -8.58
C HIS A 36 -15.08 -2.00 -8.62
N MET A 37 -14.53 -2.66 -7.60
CA MET A 37 -13.09 -2.86 -7.49
C MET A 37 -12.51 -3.66 -8.65
N ASP A 38 -13.26 -4.63 -9.17
CA ASP A 38 -12.78 -5.50 -10.25
C ASP A 38 -12.61 -4.74 -11.57
N GLU A 39 -13.44 -3.73 -11.82
CA GLU A 39 -13.41 -2.87 -13.00
C GLU A 39 -12.26 -1.85 -12.99
N LEU A 40 -11.63 -1.64 -11.83
CA LEU A 40 -10.50 -0.71 -11.73
C LEU A 40 -9.23 -1.30 -12.36
N PRO A 41 -8.40 -0.45 -13.01
CA PRO A 41 -7.11 -0.88 -13.50
C PRO A 41 -6.19 -1.28 -12.34
N GLU A 42 -5.26 -2.20 -12.61
CA GLU A 42 -4.33 -2.75 -11.61
C GLU A 42 -3.53 -1.67 -10.89
N GLN A 43 -3.18 -0.59 -11.59
CA GLN A 43 -2.49 0.56 -11.02
C GLN A 43 -3.29 1.22 -9.87
N CYS A 44 -4.60 1.41 -10.02
CA CYS A 44 -5.43 1.98 -8.97
C CYS A 44 -5.59 1.00 -7.79
N LYS A 45 -5.67 -0.31 -8.07
CA LYS A 45 -5.70 -1.36 -7.03
C LYS A 45 -4.42 -1.35 -6.20
N ALA A 46 -3.26 -1.19 -6.83
CA ALA A 46 -1.96 -1.07 -6.17
C ALA A 46 -1.88 0.18 -5.28
N LEU A 47 -2.29 1.35 -5.80
CA LEU A 47 -2.31 2.61 -5.04
C LEU A 47 -3.25 2.54 -3.82
N ARG A 48 -4.40 1.86 -3.96
CA ARG A 48 -5.31 1.63 -2.83
C ARG A 48 -4.63 0.79 -1.74
N LYS A 49 -3.98 -0.31 -2.12
CA LYS A 49 -3.25 -1.18 -1.19
C LYS A 49 -2.15 -0.40 -0.47
N ALA A 50 -1.33 0.35 -1.21
CA ALA A 50 -0.29 1.20 -0.64
C ALA A 50 -0.86 2.25 0.32
N THR A 51 -1.98 2.89 -0.03
CA THR A 51 -2.65 3.87 0.84
C THR A 51 -3.17 3.22 2.13
N PHE A 52 -3.75 2.03 2.03
CA PHE A 52 -4.25 1.27 3.18
C PHE A 52 -3.09 0.87 4.11
N GLU A 53 -2.00 0.36 3.55
CA GLU A 53 -0.81 -0.01 4.30
C GLU A 53 -0.15 1.22 4.95
N CYS A 54 -0.10 2.36 4.25
CA CYS A 54 0.42 3.61 4.80
C CYS A 54 -0.39 4.07 6.01
N LYS A 55 -1.72 4.08 5.91
CA LYS A 55 -2.61 4.43 7.04
C LYS A 55 -2.46 3.42 8.19
N ARG A 56 -2.40 2.13 7.89
CA ARG A 56 -2.22 1.06 8.88
C ARG A 56 -0.89 1.22 9.63
N ASN A 57 0.21 1.47 8.92
CA ASN A 57 1.52 1.72 9.52
C ASN A 57 1.54 3.01 10.35
N MET A 58 0.76 4.03 9.97
CA MET A 58 0.66 5.25 10.76
C MET A 58 -0.07 4.99 12.09
N LEU A 59 -1.11 4.16 12.11
CA LEU A 59 -1.83 3.81 13.34
C LEU A 59 -1.03 2.85 14.24
N ASP A 60 -0.23 1.97 13.63
CA ASP A 60 0.61 1.01 14.34
C ASP A 60 1.92 1.65 14.82
N MET A 61 1.93 2.12 16.08
CA MET A 61 3.11 2.70 16.74
C MET A 61 4.32 1.76 16.77
N ARG A 62 4.08 0.44 16.74
CA ARG A 62 5.12 -0.60 16.85
C ARG A 62 5.96 -0.68 15.58
N LYS A 63 5.44 -0.19 14.44
CA LYS A 63 6.16 -0.12 13.15
C LYS A 63 6.89 1.21 12.93
N ARG A 64 6.65 2.24 13.75
CA ARG A 64 7.30 3.55 13.63
C ARG A 64 8.79 3.49 13.99
N PHE A 65 9.19 2.59 14.89
CA PHE A 65 10.58 2.47 15.37
C PHE A 65 11.55 1.84 14.36
N ARG A 66 11.06 1.08 13.36
CA ARG A 66 11.91 0.46 12.32
C ARG A 66 11.86 1.17 10.97
N GLY A 67 11.29 2.38 10.93
CA GLY A 67 11.08 3.12 9.69
C GLY A 67 9.90 2.58 8.89
N ASN A 68 9.14 3.49 8.29
CA ASN A 68 8.06 3.11 7.38
C ASN A 68 8.67 2.57 6.08
N GLN A 69 8.84 1.26 5.97
CA GLN A 69 9.40 0.61 4.76
C GLN A 69 8.65 0.95 3.46
N ILE A 70 7.40 1.39 3.57
CA ILE A 70 6.60 1.85 2.41
C ILE A 70 7.19 3.14 1.80
N GLY A 71 7.80 4.01 2.61
CA GLY A 71 8.48 5.23 2.14
C GLY A 71 9.91 4.99 1.64
N MET A 72 10.58 3.92 2.11
CA MET A 72 11.90 3.54 1.62
C MET A 72 11.86 2.84 0.26
N ASN A 73 10.73 2.21 -0.09
CA ASN A 73 10.57 1.54 -1.37
C ASN A 73 10.37 2.51 -2.55
N ALA A 74 9.96 3.76 -2.31
CA ALA A 74 9.93 4.78 -3.35
C ALA A 74 11.33 5.21 -3.81
N ALA A 75 12.31 5.22 -2.89
CA ALA A 75 13.72 5.46 -3.21
C ALA A 75 14.44 4.23 -3.77
N LYS A 76 13.79 3.06 -3.81
CA LYS A 76 14.36 1.79 -4.31
C LYS A 76 13.74 1.29 -5.62
N MET A 77 12.80 2.04 -6.22
CA MET A 77 12.24 1.75 -7.55
C MET A 77 13.11 2.28 -8.71
N GLU A 78 14.42 2.33 -8.51
CA GLU A 78 15.36 2.68 -9.58
C GLU A 78 16.27 1.51 -9.97
N ASN A 79 16.20 0.33 -9.30
CA ASN A 79 17.15 -0.74 -9.63
C ASN A 79 16.66 -2.21 -9.66
N GLU A 80 15.81 -2.75 -8.79
CA GLU A 80 15.75 -4.23 -8.72
C GLU A 80 14.36 -4.84 -8.69
N GLY A 81 14.02 -5.54 -9.78
CA GLY A 81 12.99 -6.57 -9.79
C GLY A 81 13.36 -7.72 -8.87
N ARG A 82 12.64 -7.87 -7.76
CA ARG A 82 12.49 -9.17 -7.09
C ARG A 82 11.21 -9.18 -6.25
N ALA A 83 10.45 -10.26 -6.41
CA ALA A 83 9.20 -10.53 -5.73
C ALA A 83 9.32 -10.45 -4.19
N PRO A 84 8.25 -10.06 -3.48
CA PRO A 84 8.22 -10.10 -2.02
C PRO A 84 7.94 -11.54 -1.57
N THR A 85 8.96 -12.28 -1.16
CA THR A 85 8.76 -13.47 -0.34
C THR A 85 8.92 -13.09 1.13
N ASP A 86 7.94 -13.58 1.90
CA ASP A 86 7.55 -13.35 3.29
C ASP A 86 8.65 -13.21 4.37
N PRO A 87 8.32 -12.62 5.54
CA PRO A 87 9.24 -12.43 6.66
C PRO A 87 9.60 -13.77 7.36
N PRO A 88 10.82 -13.89 7.94
CA PRO A 88 11.20 -15.09 8.66
C PRO A 88 10.43 -15.17 9.99
N SER A 89 9.44 -16.05 10.05
CA SER A 89 8.82 -16.53 11.29
C SER A 89 9.23 -17.98 11.52
N SER A 90 10.28 -18.21 12.31
CA SER A 90 10.56 -19.46 13.07
C SER A 90 11.85 -19.20 13.87
N ILE A 91 11.80 -18.98 15.19
CA ILE A 91 11.74 -20.04 16.23
C ILE A 91 12.79 -21.11 15.95
N VAL A 92 13.90 -21.08 16.67
CA VAL A 92 14.36 -22.19 17.53
C VAL A 92 15.37 -21.65 18.55
N ASP A 93 14.97 -21.59 19.81
CA ASP A 93 15.88 -21.70 20.96
C ASP A 93 16.67 -23.00 20.86
N PRO A 94 17.95 -23.00 21.25
CA PRO A 94 18.49 -24.16 21.95
C PRO A 94 19.31 -23.76 23.17
N LEU A 95 18.74 -23.97 24.36
CA LEU A 95 19.45 -24.53 25.52
C LEU A 95 18.88 -25.95 25.70
N PRO A 96 19.60 -26.98 26.21
CA PRO A 96 20.88 -26.95 26.93
C PRO A 96 21.88 -28.07 26.55
N ALA A 97 23.13 -27.97 27.04
CA ALA A 97 23.92 -29.07 27.63
C ALA A 97 25.40 -28.68 27.77
N SER A 98 25.84 -28.39 29.01
CA SER A 98 27.15 -28.73 29.60
C SER A 98 27.11 -28.39 31.08
#